data_AF-A0A537Q2E9-F1
#
_entry.id   AF-A0A537Q2E9-F1
#
_cell.length_a   1.000
_cell.length_b   1.000
_cell.length_c   1.000
_cell.angle_alpha   90.00
_cell.angle_beta   90.00
_cell.angle_gamma   90.00
#
_symmetry.space_group_name_H-M   'P 1'
#
loop_
_entity.id
_entity.type
_entity.pdbx_description
1 polymer ?
#
loop_
_entity_poly.entity_id
_entity_poly.type
_entity_poly.pdbx_seq_one_letter_code
_entity_poly.pdbx_strand_id
1 'polypeptide(L)' 'MLATTRKAVALFRVWRERLRVRRLLAAMTQRELQDIGRCWSEIADEINKPFWLK' A
#
# COMPACT_ATOMS: atom_id res chain seq x y z
N MET A 1 4.45 -8.13 -28.26
CA MET A 1 5.45 -7.94 -27.17
C MET A 1 5.31 -6.60 -26.42
N LEU A 2 5.10 -5.44 -27.08
CA LEU A 2 4.97 -4.13 -26.41
C LEU A 2 3.80 -3.99 -25.39
N ALA A 3 2.68 -4.68 -25.62
CA ALA A 3 1.54 -4.65 -24.72
C ALA A 3 1.84 -5.28 -23.34
N THR A 4 2.69 -6.30 -23.30
CA THR A 4 3.12 -6.97 -22.07
C THR A 4 4.01 -6.04 -21.23
N THR A 5 4.92 -5.31 -21.87
CA THR A 5 5.80 -4.33 -21.22
C THR A 5 5.00 -3.20 -20.57
N ARG A 6 3.98 -2.67 -21.26
CA ARG A 6 3.12 -1.60 -20.70
C ARG A 6 2.34 -2.06 -19.47
N LYS A 7 1.81 -3.29 -19.51
CA LYS A 7 1.11 -3.90 -18.36
C LYS A 7 2.05 -4.12 -17.18
N ALA A 8 3.25 -4.63 -17.43
CA ALA A 8 4.27 -4.83 -16.39
C ALA A 8 4.69 -3.50 -15.73
N VAL A 9 4.91 -2.45 -16.52
CA VAL A 9 5.24 -1.11 -16.00
C VAL A 9 4.08 -0.52 -15.19
N ALA A 10 2.85 -0.66 -15.66
CA ALA A 10 1.67 -0.20 -14.92
C ALA A 10 1.52 -0.93 -13.58
N LEU A 11 1.69 -2.26 -13.58
CA LEU A 11 1.65 -3.07 -12.37
C LEU A 11 2.75 -2.65 -11.37
N PHE A 12 3.98 -2.46 -11.86
CA PHE A 12 5.10 -2.01 -11.04
C PHE A 12 4.86 -0.62 -10.44
N ARG A 13 4.29 0.31 -11.22
CA ARG A 13 3.91 1.64 -10.71
C ARG A 13 2.88 1.55 -9.59
N VAL A 14 1.81 0.76 -9.77
CA VAL A 14 0.79 0.54 -8.74
C VAL A 14 1.40 -0.08 -7.49
N TRP A 15 2.30 -1.05 -7.66
CA TRP A 15 2.99 -1.70 -6.54
C TRP A 15 3.88 -0.71 -5.77
N ARG A 16 4.66 0.10 -6.48
CA ARG A 16 5.51 1.13 -5.87
C ARG A 16 4.68 2.15 -5.08
N GLU A 17 3.54 2.57 -5.62
CA GLU A 17 2.65 3.53 -4.95
C GLU A 17 2.04 2.92 -3.68
N ARG A 18 1.55 1.68 -3.75
CA ARG A 18 1.01 0.97 -2.58
C ARG A 18 2.04 0.79 -1.49
N LEU A 19 3.28 0.44 -1.83
CA LEU A 19 4.38 0.34 -0.87
C LEU A 19 4.67 1.68 -0.20
N ARG A 20 4.66 2.78 -0.97
CA ARG A 20 4.85 4.13 -0.41
C ARG A 20 3.74 4.46 0.59
N VAL A 21 2.48 4.23 0.22
CA VAL A 21 1.33 4.47 1.09
C VAL A 21 1.42 3.64 2.36
N ARG A 22 1.72 2.34 2.27
CA ARG A 22 1.89 1.48 3.45
C ARG A 22 2.99 1.98 4.39
N ARG A 23 4.11 2.48 3.86
CA ARG A 23 5.18 3.09 4.67
C ARG A 23 4.75 4.38 5.36
N LEU A 24 3.97 5.21 4.68
CA LEU A 24 3.43 6.43 5.29
C LEU A 24 2.46 6.09 6.42
N LEU A 25 1.55 5.16 6.19
CA LEU A 25 0.60 4.68 7.20
C LEU A 25 1.32 4.04 8.39
N ALA A 26 2.39 3.30 8.16
CA ALA A 26 3.20 2.69 9.23
C ALA A 26 3.92 3.73 10.10
N ALA A 27 4.21 4.91 9.54
CA ALA A 27 4.87 6.00 10.25
C ALA A 27 3.89 6.93 10.97
N MET A 28 2.58 6.83 10.71
CA MET A 28 1.55 7.64 11.35
C MET A 28 1.29 7.19 12.80
N THR A 29 1.04 8.18 13.65
CA THR A 29 0.55 7.96 15.01
C THR A 29 -0.91 7.50 14.99
N GLN A 30 -1.35 6.88 16.09
CA GLN A 30 -2.75 6.45 16.23
C GLN A 30 -3.75 7.59 16.04
N ARG A 31 -3.41 8.81 16.46
CA ARG A 31 -4.27 9.99 16.30
C ARG A 31 -4.39 10.39 14.83
N GLU A 32 -3.28 10.46 14.11
CA GLU A 32 -3.29 10.78 12.68
C GLU A 32 -4.06 9.73 11.87
N LEU A 33 -3.99 8.45 12.27
CA LEU A 33 -4.82 7.39 11.69
C LEU A 33 -6.31 7.61 11.99
N GLN A 34 -6.67 7.97 13.21
CA GLN A 34 -8.06 8.25 13.60
C GLN A 34 -8.63 9.46 12.86
N ASP A 35 -7.81 10.50 12.62
CA ASP A 35 -8.22 11.70 11.89
C ASP A 35 -8.62 11.38 10.43
N ILE A 36 -8.02 10.34 9.83
CA ILE A 36 -8.40 9.83 8.49
C ILE A 36 -9.41 8.66 8.55
N GLY A 37 -9.98 8.39 9.74
CA GLY A 37 -10.99 7.35 9.95
C GLY A 37 -10.43 5.91 9.90
N ARG A 38 -9.16 5.71 10.25
CA ARG A 38 -8.48 4.41 10.30
C ARG A 38 -8.02 4.08 11.71
N CYS A 39 -7.85 2.78 11.99
CA CYS A 39 -7.26 2.31 13.23
C CYS A 39 -6.01 1.46 12.98
N TRP A 40 -5.10 1.39 13.96
CA TRP A 40 -3.89 0.59 13.83
C TRP A 40 -4.17 -0.89 13.52
N SER A 41 -5.21 -1.51 14.07
CA SER A 41 -5.50 -2.92 13.77
C SER A 41 -5.75 -3.16 12.28
N GLU A 42 -6.51 -2.29 11.62
CA GLU A 42 -6.73 -2.36 10.17
C GLU A 42 -5.45 -2.14 9.36
N ILE A 43 -4.61 -1.19 9.80
CA ILE A 43 -3.37 -0.84 9.11
C ILE A 43 -2.32 -1.94 9.30
N ALA A 44 -2.24 -2.55 10.48
CA ALA A 44 -1.35 -3.67 10.77
C ALA A 44 -1.65 -4.87 9.88
N ASP A 45 -2.94 -5.21 9.72
CA ASP A 45 -3.35 -6.28 8.80
C ASP A 45 -2.96 -5.94 7.35
N GLU A 46 -3.18 -4.69 6.92
CA GLU A 46 -2.86 -4.22 5.58
C GLU A 46 -1.35 -4.22 5.27
N ILE A 47 -0.51 -3.86 6.25
CA ILE A 47 0.96 -3.85 6.12
C ILE A 47 1.51 -5.27 6.10
N ASN A 48 0.96 -6.17 6.92
CA ASN A 48 1.42 -7.54 7.03
C ASN A 48 0.98 -8.44 5.86
N LYS A 49 0.01 -8.00 5.04
CA LYS A 49 -0.37 -8.70 3.82
C LYS A 49 0.84 -8.87 2.89
N PRO A 50 1.18 -10.11 2.50
CA PRO A 50 2.22 -10.36 1.52
C PRO A 50 1.95 -9.60 0.23
N PHE A 51 3.01 -9.13 -0.43
CA PHE A 51 2.87 -8.22 -1.58
C PHE A 51 2.11 -8.83 -2.78
N TRP A 52 1.99 -10.15 -2.83
CA TRP A 52 1.27 -10.91 -3.87
C TRP A 52 -0.20 -11.16 -3.54
N LEU A 53 -0.63 -10.90 -2.30
CA LEU A 53 -2.01 -11.04 -1.87
C LEU A 53 -2.70 -9.68 -1.96
N LYS A 54 -3.73 -9.63 -2.80
CA LYS A 54 -4.53 -8.43 -3.07
C LYS A 54 -5.62 -8.28 -2.03
#